data_AF-A0A453ARE2-F1
#
_entry.id   AF-A0A453ARE2-F1
#
_cell.length_a   1.000
_cell.length_b   1.000
_cell.length_c   1.000
_cell.angle_alpha   90.00
_cell.angle_beta   90.00
_cell.angle_gamma   90.00
#
_symmetry.space_group_name_H-M   'P 1'
#
loop_
_entity.id
_entity.type
_entity.pdbx_description
1 polymer ?
#
loop_
_entity_poly.entity_id
_entity_poly.type
_entity_poly.pdbx_seq_one_letter_code
_entity_poly.pdbx_strand_id
1 'polypeptide(L)'
;MFVLLKGRSREEAFRIGKEIASLVTASNPDPVTLKFEKVYHPCFLLTKKRYVGYSYENPEQNEPIFDAKGIETVRRDTCPAVAKMLERSLRIMFEEQDLVKVKSYVERQWTRILSGKVSIQDFIFAKEVRLGTYSARASSLPPAAIVATKAMLSDPRAEPRYAERVPYVVIHGEPGARLVDMVINPYGLLEVGSPYRLNELYYITKQIIPALQRVFGLLGVNLNKWFNEMPRPTRSTLAKRQSALGHGSRDSSSIRLGWNKKPSAKVARIDTYYMSSHCTICGDTVQGSEIFCSHCLKNEAVVATVVAGRTSKLEREIQHLAAVCGHCGGADWIVESGVKCVSLACPVFYERRKIQTELRV
;
A
#
# COMPACT_ATOMS: atom_id res chain seq x y z
N MET A 1 -30.18 2.63 18.17
CA MET A 1 -30.06 1.73 19.34
C MET A 1 -29.67 0.35 18.83
N PHE A 2 -28.72 -0.34 19.45
CA PHE A 2 -28.39 -1.73 19.12
C PHE A 2 -28.92 -2.65 20.22
N VAL A 3 -29.72 -3.64 19.85
CA VAL A 3 -30.32 -4.63 20.76
C VAL A 3 -29.76 -5.99 20.41
N LEU A 4 -29.13 -6.68 21.37
CA LEU A 4 -28.60 -8.02 21.16
C LEU A 4 -29.68 -9.06 21.47
N LEU A 5 -30.08 -9.82 20.44
CA LEU A 5 -31.03 -10.93 20.58
C LEU A 5 -30.26 -12.25 20.62
N LYS A 6 -29.90 -12.70 21.82
CA LYS A 6 -29.12 -13.93 22.01
C LYS A 6 -29.89 -15.17 21.55
N GLY A 7 -29.27 -15.99 20.70
CA GLY A 7 -29.81 -17.27 20.26
C GLY A 7 -31.02 -17.19 19.31
N ARG A 8 -31.31 -16.00 18.75
CA ARG A 8 -32.42 -15.80 17.82
C ARG A 8 -31.97 -15.89 16.37
N SER A 9 -32.83 -16.41 15.51
CA SER A 9 -32.59 -16.40 14.06
C SER A 9 -32.70 -14.97 13.50
N ARG A 10 -32.21 -14.77 12.28
CA ARG A 10 -32.32 -13.48 11.59
C ARG A 10 -33.79 -13.10 11.35
N GLU A 11 -34.62 -14.07 10.97
CA GLU A 11 -36.06 -13.89 10.73
C GLU A 11 -36.79 -13.51 12.03
N GLU A 12 -36.48 -14.18 13.13
CA GLU A 12 -36.98 -13.80 14.46
C GLU A 12 -36.52 -12.40 14.86
N ALA A 13 -35.27 -12.04 14.58
CA ALA A 13 -34.72 -10.73 14.89
C ALA A 13 -35.46 -9.61 14.13
N PHE A 14 -35.83 -9.82 12.87
CA PHE A 14 -36.67 -8.89 12.12
C PHE A 14 -38.05 -8.71 12.75
N ARG A 15 -38.70 -9.82 13.15
CA ARG A 15 -40.03 -9.78 13.79
C ARG A 15 -39.98 -9.02 15.11
N ILE A 16 -39.05 -9.38 15.99
CA ILE A 16 -38.87 -8.74 17.30
C ILE A 16 -38.48 -7.26 17.14
N GLY A 17 -37.60 -6.94 16.18
CA GLY A 17 -37.19 -5.56 15.90
C GLY A 17 -38.35 -4.66 15.48
N LYS A 18 -39.27 -5.18 14.63
CA LYS A 18 -40.50 -4.47 14.24
C LYS A 18 -41.46 -4.31 15.42
N GLU A 19 -41.61 -5.33 16.26
CA GLU A 19 -42.44 -5.27 17.46
C GLU A 19 -41.95 -4.20 18.44
N ILE A 20 -40.64 -4.17 18.73
CA ILE A 20 -40.02 -3.14 19.57
C ILE A 20 -40.26 -1.74 19.00
N ALA A 21 -40.07 -1.55 17.69
CA ALA A 21 -40.29 -0.28 17.02
C ALA A 21 -41.74 0.21 17.16
N SER A 22 -42.73 -0.67 16.97
CA SER A 22 -44.15 -0.35 17.10
C SER A 22 -44.54 0.00 18.53
N LEU A 23 -44.12 -0.81 19.52
CA LEU A 23 -44.43 -0.59 20.94
C LEU A 23 -43.83 0.72 21.46
N VAL A 24 -42.59 1.02 21.09
CA VAL A 24 -41.93 2.27 21.50
C VAL A 24 -42.59 3.46 20.80
N THR A 25 -42.91 3.36 19.51
CA THR A 25 -43.61 4.44 18.79
C THR A 25 -44.97 4.76 19.42
N ALA A 26 -45.76 3.74 19.76
CA ALA A 26 -47.05 3.92 20.42
C ALA A 26 -46.94 4.52 21.83
N SER A 27 -45.79 4.37 22.50
CA SER A 27 -45.51 4.93 23.82
C SER A 27 -45.03 6.39 23.78
N ASN A 28 -44.88 6.98 22.58
CA ASN A 28 -44.42 8.35 22.39
C ASN A 28 -45.48 9.19 21.67
N PRO A 29 -45.52 10.52 21.91
CA PRO A 29 -46.47 11.41 21.23
C PRO A 29 -46.14 11.53 19.73
N ASP A 30 -47.17 11.69 18.90
CA ASP A 30 -47.01 12.05 17.49
C ASP A 30 -46.25 13.39 17.37
N PRO A 31 -45.27 13.55 16.45
CA PRO A 31 -44.85 12.66 15.35
C PRO A 31 -43.62 11.78 15.64
N VAL A 32 -43.30 11.50 16.92
CA VAL A 32 -42.09 10.77 17.29
C VAL A 32 -42.23 9.29 16.93
N THR A 33 -41.44 8.82 15.96
CA THR A 33 -41.47 7.43 15.49
C THR A 33 -40.11 6.75 15.61
N LEU A 34 -40.10 5.52 16.14
CA LEU A 34 -38.92 4.66 16.14
C LEU A 34 -38.96 3.76 14.91
N LYS A 35 -38.06 3.98 13.95
CA LYS A 35 -37.92 3.13 12.76
C LYS A 35 -36.95 1.99 13.02
N PHE A 36 -37.40 0.76 12.77
CA PHE A 36 -36.51 -0.38 12.61
C PHE A 36 -35.83 -0.32 11.24
N GLU A 37 -34.50 -0.35 11.20
CA GLU A 37 -33.73 -0.15 9.96
C GLU A 37 -33.15 -1.47 9.40
N LYS A 38 -32.41 -2.24 10.21
CA LYS A 38 -31.67 -3.41 9.75
C LYS A 38 -31.25 -4.36 10.88
N VAL A 39 -30.98 -5.61 10.53
CA VAL A 39 -30.33 -6.63 11.38
C VAL A 39 -28.86 -6.77 10.96
N TYR A 40 -27.95 -6.84 11.94
CA TYR A 40 -26.55 -7.17 11.71
C TYR A 40 -26.26 -8.63 12.07
N HIS A 41 -25.74 -9.41 11.12
CA HIS A 41 -25.35 -10.80 11.36
C HIS A 41 -24.34 -11.32 10.32
N PRO A 42 -23.06 -11.58 10.66
CA PRO A 42 -22.34 -11.24 11.89
C PRO A 42 -21.93 -9.75 11.96
N CYS A 43 -21.43 -9.30 13.12
CA CYS A 43 -20.83 -7.97 13.27
C CYS A 43 -19.75 -7.89 14.37
N PHE A 44 -18.92 -6.84 14.27
CA PHE A 44 -17.97 -6.41 15.30
C PHE A 44 -18.32 -4.98 15.75
N LEU A 45 -18.46 -4.80 17.06
CA LEU A 45 -18.60 -3.49 17.70
C LEU A 45 -17.27 -3.14 18.37
N LEU A 46 -16.58 -2.11 17.88
CA LEU A 46 -15.20 -1.81 18.28
C LEU A 46 -15.17 -0.76 19.38
N THR A 47 -15.59 0.46 19.04
CA THR A 47 -15.69 1.60 19.95
C THR A 47 -16.85 2.47 19.50
N LYS A 48 -17.12 3.56 20.25
CA LYS A 48 -18.09 4.57 19.82
C LYS A 48 -17.82 5.01 18.37
N LYS A 49 -18.87 4.99 17.54
CA LYS A 49 -18.84 5.31 16.09
C LYS A 49 -17.89 4.42 15.26
N ARG A 50 -17.51 3.24 15.75
CA ARG A 50 -16.67 2.26 15.04
C ARG A 50 -17.28 0.86 15.13
N TYR A 51 -17.86 0.39 14.04
CA TYR A 51 -18.44 -0.94 13.95
C TYR A 51 -18.48 -1.41 12.49
N VAL A 52 -18.57 -2.72 12.30
CA VAL A 52 -18.67 -3.33 10.98
C VAL A 52 -19.49 -4.60 11.05
N GLY A 53 -20.30 -4.87 10.04
CA GLY A 53 -21.05 -6.11 9.98
C GLY A 53 -21.73 -6.32 8.64
N TYR A 54 -22.24 -7.52 8.46
CA TYR A 54 -23.18 -7.83 7.39
C TYR A 54 -24.57 -7.38 7.83
N SER A 55 -25.09 -6.36 7.15
CA SER A 55 -26.42 -5.82 7.39
C SER A 55 -27.44 -6.37 6.41
N TYR A 56 -28.61 -6.70 6.94
CA TYR A 56 -29.80 -7.10 6.20
C TYR A 56 -30.92 -6.12 6.51
N GLU A 57 -31.53 -5.56 5.48
CA GLU A 57 -32.61 -4.57 5.61
C GLU A 57 -33.99 -5.20 5.54
N ASN A 58 -34.11 -6.36 4.90
CA ASN A 58 -35.34 -7.15 4.84
C ASN A 58 -35.07 -8.66 5.08
N PRO A 59 -36.08 -9.42 5.57
CA PRO A 59 -35.95 -10.85 5.83
C PRO A 59 -35.61 -11.68 4.59
N GLU A 60 -36.11 -11.27 3.42
CA GLU A 60 -35.95 -11.97 2.15
C GLU A 60 -34.55 -11.74 1.52
N GLN A 61 -33.75 -10.86 2.10
CA GLN A 61 -32.41 -10.53 1.62
C GLN A 61 -31.44 -11.69 1.86
N ASN A 62 -31.04 -12.34 0.78
CA ASN A 62 -30.03 -13.41 0.81
C ASN A 62 -28.61 -12.86 0.96
N GLU A 63 -28.23 -11.89 0.11
CA GLU A 63 -26.88 -11.33 0.10
C GLU A 63 -26.73 -10.17 1.11
N PRO A 64 -25.76 -10.23 2.03
CA PRO A 64 -25.55 -9.14 2.99
C PRO A 64 -24.92 -7.90 2.35
N ILE A 65 -25.21 -6.74 2.94
CA ILE A 65 -24.45 -5.51 2.68
C ILE A 65 -23.31 -5.42 3.69
N PHE A 66 -22.07 -5.23 3.21
CA PHE A 66 -20.92 -4.97 4.08
C PHE A 66 -20.99 -3.52 4.59
N ASP A 67 -21.60 -3.33 5.76
CA ASP A 67 -21.75 -2.01 6.38
C ASP A 67 -20.63 -1.78 7.40
N ALA A 68 -19.73 -0.87 7.06
CA ALA A 68 -18.59 -0.46 7.86
C ALA A 68 -18.70 1.01 8.25
N LYS A 69 -18.70 1.31 9.55
CA LYS A 69 -18.79 2.67 10.08
C LYS A 69 -17.54 3.03 10.85
N GLY A 70 -16.86 4.09 10.42
CA GLY A 70 -15.73 4.72 11.13
C GLY A 70 -14.44 3.89 11.23
N ILE A 71 -14.41 2.67 10.71
CA ILE A 71 -13.23 1.81 10.62
C ILE A 71 -12.39 2.14 9.38
N GLU A 72 -11.19 1.59 9.30
CA GLU A 72 -10.19 1.94 8.29
C GLU A 72 -10.61 1.63 6.85
N THR A 73 -11.59 0.74 6.63
CA THR A 73 -12.11 0.44 5.29
C THR A 73 -12.78 1.63 4.61
N VAL A 74 -13.41 2.53 5.38
CA VAL A 74 -14.13 3.71 4.86
C VAL A 74 -13.39 5.01 5.09
N ARG A 75 -12.25 4.96 5.79
CA ARG A 75 -11.45 6.14 6.09
C ARG A 75 -10.43 6.41 4.98
N ARG A 76 -10.27 7.69 4.64
CA ARG A 76 -9.35 8.16 3.59
C ARG A 76 -7.99 8.62 4.12
N ASP A 77 -7.70 8.45 5.40
CA ASP A 77 -6.45 8.91 6.03
C ASP A 77 -5.36 7.84 6.10
N THR A 78 -5.71 6.58 5.82
CA THR A 78 -4.80 5.44 5.71
C THR A 78 -4.50 5.11 4.24
N CYS A 79 -3.46 4.31 3.99
CA CYS A 79 -3.18 3.84 2.64
C CYS A 79 -4.17 2.73 2.21
N PRO A 80 -4.46 2.58 0.90
CA PRO A 80 -5.42 1.58 0.40
C PRO A 80 -5.12 0.14 0.81
N ALA A 81 -3.85 -0.23 1.00
CA ALA A 81 -3.45 -1.56 1.46
C ALA A 81 -4.12 -1.93 2.79
N VAL A 82 -4.24 -0.99 3.74
CA VAL A 82 -4.89 -1.23 5.03
C VAL A 82 -6.37 -1.53 4.83
N ALA A 83 -7.07 -0.70 4.06
CA ALA A 83 -8.49 -0.86 3.80
C ALA A 83 -8.78 -2.20 3.10
N LYS A 84 -8.05 -2.51 2.02
CA LYS A 84 -8.20 -3.76 1.26
C LYS A 84 -7.93 -5.00 2.11
N MET A 85 -6.85 -4.99 2.89
CA MET A 85 -6.52 -6.12 3.77
C MET A 85 -7.52 -6.30 4.90
N LEU A 86 -7.97 -5.21 5.54
CA LEU A 86 -8.95 -5.26 6.60
C LEU A 86 -10.31 -5.77 6.10
N GLU A 87 -10.80 -5.21 4.99
CA GLU A 87 -12.06 -5.64 4.38
C GLU A 87 -12.02 -7.12 4.01
N ARG A 88 -10.97 -7.57 3.31
CA ARG A 88 -10.89 -8.98 2.91
C ARG A 88 -10.78 -9.92 4.12
N SER A 89 -10.05 -9.52 5.16
CA SER A 89 -9.95 -10.31 6.40
C SER A 89 -11.31 -10.41 7.12
N LEU A 90 -12.06 -9.31 7.16
CA LEU A 90 -13.41 -9.29 7.74
C LEU A 90 -14.38 -10.16 6.95
N ARG A 91 -14.34 -10.10 5.61
CA ARG A 91 -15.17 -10.94 4.74
C ARG A 91 -14.91 -12.43 4.95
N ILE A 92 -13.63 -12.84 4.96
CA ILE A 92 -13.23 -14.22 5.28
C ILE A 92 -13.77 -14.64 6.65
N MET A 93 -13.65 -13.77 7.67
CA MET A 93 -14.17 -14.07 9.00
C MET A 93 -15.71 -14.18 9.03
N PHE A 94 -16.41 -13.34 8.28
CA PHE A 94 -17.88 -13.33 8.27
C PHE A 94 -18.48 -14.48 7.47
N GLU A 95 -17.82 -14.88 6.37
CA GLU A 95 -18.27 -15.94 5.47
C GLU A 95 -17.87 -17.33 5.98
N GLU A 96 -16.63 -17.47 6.45
CA GLU A 96 -16.05 -18.77 6.75
C GLU A 96 -15.96 -19.07 8.26
N GLN A 97 -16.09 -18.03 9.11
CA GLN A 97 -15.96 -18.11 10.57
C GLN A 97 -14.67 -18.79 11.05
N ASP A 98 -13.61 -18.74 10.24
CA ASP A 98 -12.36 -19.46 10.47
C ASP A 98 -11.16 -18.50 10.58
N LEU A 99 -10.62 -18.41 11.81
CA LEU A 99 -9.44 -17.62 12.12
C LEU A 99 -8.16 -18.12 11.44
N VAL A 100 -8.05 -19.42 11.15
CA VAL A 100 -6.88 -20.01 10.49
C VAL A 100 -6.79 -19.51 9.06
N LYS A 101 -7.92 -19.39 8.36
CA LYS A 101 -7.97 -18.83 7.00
C LYS A 101 -7.64 -17.34 6.98
N VAL A 102 -8.11 -16.59 7.97
CA VAL A 102 -7.72 -15.19 8.16
C VAL A 102 -6.20 -15.08 8.37
N LYS A 103 -5.62 -15.87 9.29
CA LYS A 103 -4.17 -15.92 9.53
C LYS A 103 -3.40 -16.20 8.24
N SER A 104 -3.78 -17.26 7.53
CA SER A 104 -3.15 -17.67 6.28
C SER A 104 -3.22 -16.57 5.22
N TYR A 105 -4.35 -15.88 5.08
CA TYR A 105 -4.48 -14.73 4.17
C TYR A 105 -3.54 -13.59 4.55
N VAL A 106 -3.51 -13.21 5.83
CA VAL A 106 -2.70 -12.10 6.33
C VAL A 106 -1.20 -12.39 6.18
N GLU A 107 -0.74 -13.60 6.52
CA GLU A 107 0.65 -14.02 6.34
C GLU A 107 1.09 -14.01 4.86
N ARG A 108 0.21 -14.45 3.95
CA ARG A 108 0.46 -14.35 2.51
C ARG A 108 0.60 -12.89 2.08
N GLN A 109 -0.25 -11.98 2.56
CA GLN A 109 -0.11 -10.57 2.23
C GLN A 109 1.18 -9.96 2.80
N TRP A 110 1.54 -10.24 4.05
CA TRP A 110 2.81 -9.79 4.61
C TRP A 110 4.01 -10.32 3.83
N THR A 111 3.97 -11.58 3.40
CA THR A 111 5.00 -12.18 2.54
C THR A 111 5.13 -11.43 1.21
N ARG A 112 4.01 -11.06 0.58
CA ARG A 112 4.02 -10.26 -0.66
C ARG A 112 4.60 -8.87 -0.44
N ILE A 113 4.24 -8.22 0.66
CA ILE A 113 4.74 -6.89 1.01
C ILE A 113 6.26 -6.96 1.23
N LEU A 114 6.75 -7.87 2.08
CA LEU A 114 8.17 -8.04 2.39
C LEU A 114 9.02 -8.43 1.17
N SER A 115 8.43 -9.15 0.21
CA SER A 115 9.09 -9.51 -1.05
C SER A 115 8.99 -8.43 -2.13
N GLY A 116 8.33 -7.30 -1.87
CA GLY A 116 8.13 -6.22 -2.84
C GLY A 116 7.17 -6.57 -3.99
N LYS A 117 6.41 -7.67 -3.89
CA LYS A 117 5.46 -8.16 -4.91
C LYS A 117 4.08 -7.52 -4.75
N VAL A 118 4.05 -6.20 -4.64
CA VAL A 118 2.85 -5.38 -4.41
C VAL A 118 2.91 -4.10 -5.23
N SER A 119 1.75 -3.57 -5.61
CA SER A 119 1.68 -2.26 -6.28
C SER A 119 1.94 -1.15 -5.28
N ILE A 120 2.84 -0.22 -5.61
CA ILE A 120 3.15 0.96 -4.79
C ILE A 120 1.91 1.85 -4.61
N GLN A 121 0.98 1.83 -5.56
CA GLN A 121 -0.28 2.57 -5.50
C GLN A 121 -1.02 2.35 -4.17
N ASP A 122 -1.02 1.11 -3.68
CA ASP A 122 -1.73 0.74 -2.45
C ASP A 122 -1.05 1.24 -1.17
N PHE A 123 0.16 1.80 -1.27
CA PHE A 123 0.95 2.30 -0.16
C PHE A 123 1.05 3.83 -0.14
N ILE A 124 0.42 4.51 -1.10
CA ILE A 124 0.36 5.97 -1.12
C ILE A 124 -0.69 6.44 -0.12
N PHE A 125 -0.27 7.31 0.80
CA PHE A 125 -1.19 8.10 1.61
C PHE A 125 -1.59 9.36 0.86
N ALA A 126 -2.79 9.88 1.12
CA ALA A 126 -3.21 11.18 0.63
C ALA A 126 -3.94 11.93 1.77
N LYS A 127 -3.30 12.95 2.35
CA LYS A 127 -3.83 13.69 3.49
C LYS A 127 -3.98 15.17 3.19
N GLU A 128 -5.02 15.76 3.75
CA GLU A 128 -5.33 17.18 3.60
C GLU A 128 -4.22 18.03 4.24
N VAL A 129 -3.75 19.02 3.48
CA VAL A 129 -2.75 19.98 3.93
C VAL A 129 -3.40 21.33 4.16
N ARG A 130 -3.16 21.92 5.33
CA ARG A 130 -3.68 23.24 5.74
C ARG A 130 -2.52 24.13 6.19
N LEU A 131 -1.62 24.48 5.26
CA LEU A 131 -0.49 25.38 5.53
C LEU A 131 -1.01 26.69 6.17
N GLY A 132 -0.22 27.25 7.09
CA GLY A 132 -0.61 28.42 7.89
C GLY A 132 -1.50 28.13 9.12
N THR A 133 -2.12 26.94 9.22
CA THR A 133 -2.96 26.59 10.40
C THR A 133 -2.24 25.73 11.44
N TYR A 134 -1.09 25.16 11.10
CA TYR A 134 -0.32 24.31 12.01
C TYR A 134 0.32 25.15 13.12
N SER A 135 0.27 24.63 14.36
CA SER A 135 0.85 25.30 15.51
C SER A 135 2.36 25.48 15.34
N ALA A 136 2.85 26.70 15.56
CA ALA A 136 4.28 27.00 15.62
C ALA A 136 5.02 26.24 16.75
N ARG A 137 4.28 25.72 17.74
CA ARG A 137 4.83 24.91 18.85
C ARG A 137 4.99 23.43 18.48
N ALA A 138 4.44 22.98 17.35
CA ALA A 138 4.58 21.59 16.93
C ALA A 138 6.04 21.33 16.51
N SER A 139 6.64 20.26 17.03
CA SER A 139 8.03 19.88 16.74
C SER A 139 8.26 19.49 15.28
N SER A 140 7.20 19.11 14.55
CA SER A 140 7.28 18.80 13.14
C SER A 140 5.93 18.98 12.44
N LEU A 141 5.98 19.34 11.16
CA LEU A 141 4.83 19.35 10.28
C LEU A 141 4.30 17.92 10.02
N PRO A 142 3.00 17.75 9.74
CA PRO A 142 2.48 16.47 9.27
C PRO A 142 3.19 15.99 7.98
N PRO A 143 3.30 14.67 7.73
CA PRO A 143 3.99 14.11 6.56
C PRO A 143 3.60 14.73 5.21
N ALA A 144 2.29 14.91 4.96
CA ALA A 144 1.81 15.51 3.72
C ALA A 144 2.22 16.99 3.57
N ALA A 145 2.24 17.74 4.69
CA ALA A 145 2.70 19.12 4.69
C ALA A 145 4.21 19.21 4.45
N ILE A 146 5.01 18.26 4.95
CA ILE A 146 6.44 18.18 4.65
C ILE A 146 6.66 17.99 3.15
N VAL A 147 5.92 17.08 2.50
CA VAL A 147 6.03 16.87 1.05
C VAL A 147 5.64 18.13 0.29
N ALA A 148 4.56 18.80 0.70
CA ALA A 148 4.14 20.06 0.10
C ALA A 148 5.22 21.15 0.23
N THR A 149 5.78 21.35 1.42
CA THR A 149 6.85 22.33 1.63
C THR A 149 8.08 22.00 0.79
N LYS A 150 8.47 20.72 0.68
CA LYS A 150 9.57 20.28 -0.21
C LYS A 150 9.27 20.60 -1.69
N ALA A 151 8.03 20.42 -2.13
CA ALA A 151 7.60 20.78 -3.48
C ALA A 151 7.68 22.30 -3.71
N MET A 152 7.22 23.11 -2.75
CA MET A 152 7.29 24.58 -2.82
C MET A 152 8.72 25.12 -2.85
N LEU A 153 9.66 24.46 -2.17
CA LEU A 153 11.09 24.80 -2.25
C LEU A 153 11.68 24.54 -3.64
N SER A 154 11.12 23.55 -4.35
CA SER A 154 11.54 23.17 -5.70
C SER A 154 10.90 24.07 -6.76
N ASP A 155 9.62 24.35 -6.59
CA ASP A 155 8.81 25.24 -7.40
C ASP A 155 7.87 26.03 -6.49
N PRO A 156 8.09 27.35 -6.30
CA PRO A 156 7.21 28.19 -5.47
C PRO A 156 5.74 28.16 -5.89
N ARG A 157 5.42 27.80 -7.14
CA ARG A 157 4.04 27.68 -7.64
C ARG A 157 3.38 26.36 -7.28
N ALA A 158 4.10 25.41 -6.70
CA ALA A 158 3.58 24.12 -6.23
C ALA A 158 2.91 24.20 -4.85
N GLU A 159 2.50 25.39 -4.40
CA GLU A 159 1.76 25.56 -3.15
C GLU A 159 0.40 24.84 -3.24
N PRO A 160 0.09 23.92 -2.30
CA PRO A 160 -1.19 23.23 -2.30
C PRO A 160 -2.31 24.19 -1.89
N ARG A 161 -3.50 23.98 -2.45
CA ARG A 161 -4.71 24.67 -1.99
C ARG A 161 -5.07 24.26 -0.57
N TYR A 162 -5.86 25.10 0.10
CA TYR A 162 -6.35 24.79 1.44
C TYR A 162 -7.13 23.47 1.46
N ALA A 163 -6.74 22.57 2.36
CA ALA A 163 -7.26 21.21 2.49
C ALA A 163 -7.08 20.32 1.24
N GLU A 164 -6.15 20.66 0.34
CA GLU A 164 -5.76 19.78 -0.75
C GLU A 164 -5.09 18.51 -0.21
N ARG A 165 -5.42 17.37 -0.82
CA ARG A 165 -4.86 16.07 -0.43
C ARG A 165 -3.54 15.82 -1.13
N VAL A 166 -2.45 16.01 -0.40
CA VAL A 166 -1.10 15.82 -0.94
C VAL A 166 -0.68 14.35 -0.74
N PRO A 167 -0.27 13.65 -1.82
CA PRO A 167 0.13 12.26 -1.73
C PRO A 167 1.57 12.12 -1.20
N TYR A 168 1.81 11.08 -0.39
CA TYR A 168 3.15 10.77 0.12
C TYR A 168 3.32 9.27 0.38
N VAL A 169 4.59 8.82 0.41
CA VAL A 169 4.99 7.47 0.78
C VAL A 169 6.06 7.50 1.86
N VAL A 170 6.17 6.40 2.63
CA VAL A 170 7.18 6.22 3.65
C VAL A 170 8.24 5.23 3.16
N ILE A 171 9.48 5.68 3.11
CA ILE A 171 10.63 4.91 2.62
C ILE A 171 11.53 4.45 3.76
N HIS A 172 12.45 3.54 3.46
CA HIS A 172 13.51 3.18 4.41
C HIS A 172 14.40 4.39 4.68
N GLY A 173 14.67 4.62 5.96
CA GLY A 173 15.63 5.61 6.44
C GLY A 173 16.80 4.93 7.15
N GLU A 174 17.74 5.75 7.60
CA GLU A 174 18.84 5.31 8.45
C GLU A 174 18.32 4.75 9.79
N PRO A 175 19.07 3.86 10.47
CA PRO A 175 18.71 3.41 11.81
C PRO A 175 18.47 4.59 12.75
N GLY A 176 17.29 4.65 13.38
CA GLY A 176 16.89 5.75 14.26
C GLY A 176 16.31 6.98 13.55
N ALA A 177 16.20 6.97 12.21
CA ALA A 177 15.57 8.06 11.47
C ALA A 177 14.11 8.28 11.91
N ARG A 178 13.72 9.55 11.99
CA ARG A 178 12.35 9.92 12.35
C ARG A 178 11.44 9.73 11.15
N LEU A 179 10.14 9.55 11.41
CA LEU A 179 9.14 9.40 10.34
C LEU A 179 9.21 10.55 9.32
N VAL A 180 9.43 11.78 9.79
CA VAL A 180 9.49 12.99 8.97
C VAL A 180 10.63 12.97 7.95
N ASP A 181 11.74 12.28 8.27
CA ASP A 181 12.91 12.15 7.41
C ASP A 181 12.71 11.05 6.35
N MET A 182 11.80 10.11 6.63
CA MET A 182 11.45 8.97 5.77
C MET A 182 10.29 9.25 4.79
N VAL A 183 9.79 10.48 4.71
CA VAL A 183 8.62 10.82 3.90
C VAL A 183 9.03 11.54 2.61
N ILE A 184 8.57 11.01 1.48
CA ILE A 184 8.84 11.54 0.14
C ILE A 184 7.58 11.60 -0.74
N ASN A 185 7.67 12.37 -1.83
CA ASN A 185 6.68 12.36 -2.91
C ASN A 185 6.72 11.00 -3.65
N PRO A 186 5.57 10.38 -3.99
CA PRO A 186 5.54 9.11 -4.72
C PRO A 186 6.33 9.11 -6.03
N TYR A 187 6.41 10.23 -6.74
CA TYR A 187 7.18 10.34 -7.97
C TYR A 187 8.67 10.04 -7.77
N GLY A 188 9.25 10.45 -6.64
CA GLY A 188 10.65 10.17 -6.32
C GLY A 188 10.92 8.68 -6.06
N LEU A 189 9.90 7.92 -5.62
CA LEU A 189 10.00 6.46 -5.48
C LEU A 189 9.85 5.74 -6.83
N LEU A 190 9.03 6.29 -7.74
CA LEU A 190 8.69 5.69 -9.03
C LEU A 190 9.65 6.06 -10.16
N GLU A 191 10.60 6.96 -9.90
CA GLU A 191 11.64 7.31 -10.85
C GLU A 191 12.53 6.10 -11.17
N VAL A 192 12.87 5.91 -12.45
CA VAL A 192 13.64 4.74 -12.86
C VAL A 192 15.08 4.87 -12.36
N GLY A 193 15.54 3.89 -11.58
CA GLY A 193 16.84 3.97 -10.90
C GLY A 193 16.78 4.70 -9.55
N SER A 194 15.59 4.99 -9.03
CA SER A 194 15.43 5.56 -7.69
C SER A 194 16.13 4.69 -6.65
N PRO A 195 16.95 5.28 -5.76
CA PRO A 195 17.65 4.55 -4.72
C PRO A 195 16.77 4.34 -3.48
N TYR A 196 15.50 4.75 -3.56
CA TYR A 196 14.54 4.65 -2.48
C TYR A 196 13.76 3.35 -2.54
N ARG A 197 13.38 2.86 -1.36
CA ARG A 197 12.55 1.67 -1.20
C ARG A 197 11.45 1.94 -0.21
N LEU A 198 10.29 1.36 -0.47
CA LEU A 198 9.17 1.38 0.45
C LEU A 198 9.57 0.77 1.81
N ASN A 199 9.16 1.38 2.92
CA ASN A 199 9.41 0.84 4.25
C ASN A 199 8.38 -0.24 4.61
N GLU A 200 8.58 -1.47 4.15
CA GLU A 200 7.62 -2.57 4.34
C GLU A 200 7.25 -2.78 5.81
N LEU A 201 8.25 -2.72 6.69
CA LEU A 201 8.08 -2.92 8.13
C LEU A 201 7.21 -1.82 8.76
N TYR A 202 7.40 -0.57 8.37
CA TYR A 202 6.55 0.53 8.83
C TYR A 202 5.08 0.30 8.45
N TYR A 203 4.80 -0.07 7.20
CA TYR A 203 3.42 -0.30 6.77
C TYR A 203 2.79 -1.50 7.48
N ILE A 204 3.53 -2.60 7.66
CA ILE A 204 3.01 -3.77 8.37
C ILE A 204 2.76 -3.44 9.84
N THR A 205 3.79 -2.96 10.55
CA THR A 205 3.75 -2.82 12.03
C THR A 205 2.99 -1.59 12.52
N LYS A 206 3.02 -0.49 11.78
CA LYS A 206 2.41 0.79 12.21
C LYS A 206 1.07 1.08 11.56
N GLN A 207 0.72 0.42 10.45
CA GLN A 207 -0.53 0.69 9.73
C GLN A 207 -1.45 -0.53 9.70
N ILE A 208 -0.98 -1.65 9.15
CA ILE A 208 -1.80 -2.84 8.91
C ILE A 208 -2.15 -3.58 10.21
N ILE A 209 -1.13 -3.93 11.02
CA ILE A 209 -1.32 -4.67 12.27
C ILE A 209 -2.27 -3.92 13.22
N PRO A 210 -2.10 -2.61 13.50
CA PRO A 210 -3.02 -1.89 14.39
C PRO A 210 -4.47 -1.85 13.91
N ALA A 211 -4.71 -1.80 12.59
CA ALA A 211 -6.06 -1.84 12.03
C ALA A 211 -6.72 -3.21 12.25
N LEU A 212 -6.03 -4.29 11.89
CA LEU A 212 -6.53 -5.65 12.09
C LEU A 212 -6.65 -5.99 13.58
N GLN A 213 -5.73 -5.54 14.43
CA GLN A 213 -5.68 -5.84 15.86
C GLN A 213 -6.85 -5.25 16.62
N ARG A 214 -7.39 -4.11 16.18
CA ARG A 214 -8.60 -3.54 16.78
C ARG A 214 -9.82 -4.44 16.60
N VAL A 215 -9.90 -5.16 15.48
CA VAL A 215 -10.99 -6.12 15.21
C VAL A 215 -10.70 -7.47 15.83
N PHE A 216 -9.64 -8.13 15.38
CA PHE A 216 -9.35 -9.51 15.77
C PHE A 216 -8.84 -9.64 17.21
N GLY A 217 -8.40 -8.54 17.82
CA GLY A 217 -8.15 -8.50 19.27
C GLY A 217 -9.39 -8.77 20.12
N LEU A 218 -10.60 -8.48 19.61
CA LEU A 218 -11.86 -8.85 20.28
C LEU A 218 -12.06 -10.37 20.34
N LEU A 219 -11.41 -11.12 19.43
CA LEU A 219 -11.40 -12.58 19.41
C LEU A 219 -10.18 -13.17 20.16
N GLY A 220 -9.44 -12.36 20.91
CA GLY A 220 -8.25 -12.80 21.66
C GLY A 220 -7.01 -13.04 20.79
N VAL A 221 -7.03 -12.62 19.52
CA VAL A 221 -5.91 -12.83 18.60
C VAL A 221 -4.83 -11.75 18.78
N ASN A 222 -3.55 -12.15 18.73
CA ASN A 222 -2.41 -11.23 18.70
C ASN A 222 -1.69 -11.29 17.33
N LEU A 223 -1.84 -10.23 16.53
CA LEU A 223 -1.27 -10.15 15.19
C LEU A 223 0.23 -9.86 15.20
N ASN A 224 0.75 -9.21 16.24
CA ASN A 224 2.20 -9.07 16.37
C ASN A 224 2.86 -10.44 16.56
N LYS A 225 2.21 -11.33 17.33
CA LYS A 225 2.68 -12.71 17.48
C LYS A 225 2.69 -13.44 16.13
N TRP A 226 1.60 -13.37 15.36
CA TRP A 226 1.56 -13.94 14.00
C TRP A 226 2.67 -13.38 13.11
N PHE A 227 2.88 -12.06 13.15
CA PHE A 227 3.92 -11.43 12.34
C PHE A 227 5.34 -11.79 12.79
N ASN A 228 5.57 -12.13 14.05
CA ASN A 228 6.88 -12.55 14.54
C ASN A 228 7.17 -14.02 14.24
N GLU A 229 6.14 -14.87 14.27
CA GLU A 229 6.24 -16.31 14.01
C GLU A 229 6.28 -16.66 12.52
N MET A 230 5.80 -15.77 11.65
CA MET A 230 5.76 -16.06 10.22
C MET A 230 7.18 -16.29 9.64
N PRO A 231 7.34 -17.22 8.69
CA PRO A 231 8.58 -17.36 7.94
C PRO A 231 8.94 -16.05 7.25
N ARG A 232 10.19 -15.59 7.45
CA ARG A 232 10.69 -14.41 6.73
C ARG A 232 11.02 -14.83 5.30
N PRO A 233 10.39 -14.24 4.27
CA PRO A 233 10.75 -14.56 2.90
C PRO A 233 12.21 -14.16 2.67
N THR A 234 13.00 -15.09 2.11
CA THR A 234 14.31 -14.75 1.55
C THR A 234 14.09 -13.68 0.49
N ARG A 235 14.60 -12.46 0.75
CA ARG A 235 14.40 -11.33 -0.15
C ARG A 235 15.07 -11.69 -1.48
N SER A 236 14.31 -11.72 -2.57
CA SER A 236 14.88 -12.03 -3.88
C SER A 236 15.96 -11.00 -4.21
N THR A 237 17.11 -11.48 -4.64
CA THR A 237 18.34 -10.70 -4.85
C THR A 237 18.18 -9.60 -5.91
N LEU A 238 17.15 -9.69 -6.77
CA LEU A 238 16.68 -8.60 -7.65
C LEU A 238 16.46 -7.28 -6.90
N ALA A 239 15.98 -7.36 -5.66
CA ALA A 239 15.84 -6.21 -4.78
C ALA A 239 17.19 -5.50 -4.56
N LYS A 240 18.27 -6.24 -4.29
CA LYS A 240 19.62 -5.66 -4.05
C LYS A 240 20.27 -5.04 -5.29
N ARG A 241 19.71 -5.22 -6.50
CA ARG A 241 20.33 -4.78 -7.77
C ARG A 241 20.27 -3.28 -8.04
N GLN A 242 19.56 -2.50 -7.21
CA GLN A 242 19.42 -1.05 -7.40
C GLN A 242 20.75 -0.26 -7.32
N SER A 243 21.86 -0.89 -6.94
CA SER A 243 23.17 -0.24 -6.81
C SER A 243 24.09 -0.39 -8.04
N ALA A 244 23.72 -1.15 -9.08
CA ALA A 244 24.68 -1.62 -10.09
C ALA A 244 24.95 -0.69 -11.29
N LEU A 245 24.19 0.39 -11.50
CA LEU A 245 24.31 1.24 -12.71
C LEU A 245 24.91 2.64 -12.44
N GLY A 246 25.76 2.76 -11.43
CA GLY A 246 26.48 3.98 -11.08
C GLY A 246 27.91 4.07 -11.63
N HIS A 247 28.20 3.52 -12.81
CA HIS A 247 29.51 3.69 -13.44
C HIS A 247 29.43 4.69 -14.60
N GLY A 248 29.96 5.89 -14.35
CA GLY A 248 30.66 6.71 -15.34
C GLY A 248 29.85 7.29 -16.50
N SER A 249 29.04 8.32 -16.25
CA SER A 249 28.93 9.42 -17.22
C SER A 249 29.19 10.73 -16.51
N ARG A 250 30.30 11.37 -16.87
CA ARG A 250 30.58 12.77 -16.62
C ARG A 250 29.67 13.58 -17.53
N ASP A 251 28.41 13.75 -17.17
CA ASP A 251 27.63 14.87 -17.69
C ASP A 251 26.69 15.41 -16.61
N SER A 252 26.93 16.68 -16.29
CA SER A 252 26.38 17.38 -15.16
C SER A 252 25.13 18.13 -15.56
N SER A 253 23.96 17.61 -15.23
CA SER A 253 22.72 18.41 -15.19
C SER A 253 21.60 17.75 -14.36
N SER A 254 21.91 17.24 -13.16
CA SER A 254 20.87 16.96 -12.15
C SER A 254 20.58 18.22 -11.34
N ILE A 255 19.37 18.74 -11.48
CA ILE A 255 18.80 19.89 -10.77
C ILE A 255 18.99 19.70 -9.26
N ARG A 256 19.77 20.59 -8.63
CA ARG A 256 20.00 20.62 -7.18
C ARG A 256 18.77 21.22 -6.50
N LEU A 257 17.98 20.38 -5.83
CA LEU A 257 16.97 20.84 -4.89
C LEU A 257 17.63 21.04 -3.53
N GLY A 258 17.97 22.30 -3.24
CA GLY A 258 18.73 22.70 -2.07
C GLY A 258 17.89 22.82 -0.80
N TRP A 259 18.39 22.26 0.32
CA TRP A 259 18.69 23.05 1.52
C TRP A 259 19.66 22.32 2.46
N ASN A 260 20.96 22.58 2.26
CA ASN A 260 21.94 22.96 3.28
C ASN A 260 23.31 23.08 2.61
N LYS A 261 23.83 24.32 2.53
CA LYS A 261 25.20 24.61 2.08
C LYS A 261 26.19 24.15 3.15
N LYS A 262 26.56 22.87 3.11
CA LYS A 262 27.87 22.36 3.53
C LYS A 262 28.32 21.38 2.45
N PRO A 263 29.61 21.36 2.05
CA PRO A 263 30.10 20.37 1.10
C PRO A 263 30.18 19.03 1.84
N SER A 264 29.04 18.34 1.98
CA SER A 264 29.07 16.94 2.39
C SER A 264 29.69 16.18 1.23
N ALA A 265 30.87 15.62 1.45
CA ALA A 265 31.48 14.61 0.61
C ALA A 265 30.38 13.64 0.14
N LYS A 266 30.41 13.24 -1.14
CA LYS A 266 29.53 12.22 -1.67
C LYS A 266 29.61 11.00 -0.76
N VAL A 267 28.64 10.82 0.13
CA VAL A 267 28.57 9.63 0.98
C VAL A 267 28.14 8.51 0.04
N ALA A 268 29.12 7.87 -0.57
CA ALA A 268 28.92 6.58 -1.22
C ALA A 268 28.32 5.66 -0.15
N ARG A 269 27.14 5.10 -0.44
CA ARG A 269 26.48 4.19 0.51
C ARG A 269 27.41 3.01 0.77
N ILE A 270 27.32 2.40 1.94
CA ILE A 270 28.05 1.16 2.22
C ILE A 270 27.80 0.10 1.12
N ASP A 271 26.59 0.09 0.55
CA ASP A 271 26.21 -0.75 -0.60
C ASP A 271 27.08 -0.54 -1.85
N THR A 272 27.68 0.65 -2.02
CA THR A 272 28.65 0.93 -3.11
C THR A 272 29.98 0.22 -2.88
N TYR A 273 30.33 -0.07 -1.62
CA TYR A 273 31.56 -0.78 -1.24
C TYR A 273 31.34 -2.29 -1.05
N TYR A 274 30.11 -2.72 -0.74
CA TYR A 274 29.73 -4.13 -0.58
C TYR A 274 28.84 -4.59 -1.74
N MET A 275 29.43 -4.79 -2.91
CA MET A 275 28.74 -5.38 -4.06
C MET A 275 28.58 -6.89 -3.85
N SER A 276 27.40 -7.34 -3.44
CA SER A 276 27.02 -8.75 -3.52
C SER A 276 26.25 -8.99 -4.82
N SER A 277 26.94 -9.48 -5.85
CA SER A 277 26.33 -9.92 -7.09
C SER A 277 25.73 -11.31 -6.91
N HIS A 278 24.59 -11.57 -7.57
CA HIS A 278 23.91 -12.86 -7.49
C HIS A 278 23.48 -13.32 -8.87
N CYS A 279 23.62 -14.62 -9.14
CA CYS A 279 23.24 -15.26 -10.38
C CYS A 279 21.76 -15.00 -10.69
N THR A 280 21.46 -14.53 -11.91
CA THR A 280 20.09 -14.24 -12.36
C THR A 280 19.20 -15.50 -12.47
N ILE A 281 19.79 -16.68 -12.55
CA ILE A 281 19.08 -17.95 -12.74
C ILE A 281 18.78 -18.63 -11.40
N CYS A 282 19.81 -18.98 -10.63
CA CYS A 282 19.64 -19.72 -9.36
C CYS A 282 19.61 -18.81 -8.11
N GLY A 283 20.09 -17.57 -8.20
CA GLY A 283 20.16 -16.65 -7.06
C GLY A 283 21.41 -16.81 -6.18
N ASP A 284 22.32 -17.72 -6.49
CA ASP A 284 23.58 -17.91 -5.75
C ASP A 284 24.48 -16.68 -5.86
N THR A 285 25.30 -16.44 -4.84
CA THR A 285 26.30 -15.37 -4.86
C THR A 285 27.36 -15.61 -5.92
N VAL A 286 27.67 -14.58 -6.71
CA VAL A 286 28.72 -14.58 -7.73
C VAL A 286 29.78 -13.55 -7.39
N GLN A 287 31.01 -13.79 -7.83
CA GLN A 287 32.14 -12.90 -7.53
C GLN A 287 32.18 -11.72 -8.52
N GLY A 288 32.48 -10.52 -8.01
CA GLY A 288 32.66 -9.33 -8.84
C GLY A 288 31.40 -8.93 -9.63
N SER A 289 31.56 -8.67 -10.93
CA SER A 289 30.52 -8.18 -11.84
C SER A 289 29.87 -9.27 -12.70
N GLU A 290 30.07 -10.56 -12.37
CA GLU A 290 29.45 -11.66 -13.10
C GLU A 290 27.93 -11.68 -12.93
N ILE A 291 27.21 -12.05 -13.99
CA ILE A 291 25.73 -12.11 -14.01
C ILE A 291 25.22 -13.53 -13.71
N PHE A 292 26.06 -14.54 -13.96
CA PHE A 292 25.74 -15.96 -13.84
C PHE A 292 26.81 -16.68 -13.02
N CYS A 293 26.42 -17.68 -12.22
CA CYS A 293 27.39 -18.50 -11.51
C CYS A 293 28.00 -19.54 -12.46
N SER A 294 29.19 -20.03 -12.12
CA SER A 294 29.90 -21.07 -12.88
C SER A 294 29.08 -22.35 -13.06
N HIS A 295 28.18 -22.68 -12.13
CA HIS A 295 27.29 -23.83 -12.25
C HIS A 295 26.21 -23.63 -13.33
N CYS A 296 25.56 -22.47 -13.37
CA CYS A 296 24.58 -22.16 -14.42
C CYS A 296 25.23 -22.01 -15.79
N LEU A 297 26.45 -21.46 -15.85
CA LEU A 297 27.18 -21.27 -17.11
C LEU A 297 27.55 -22.60 -17.80
N LYS A 298 27.65 -23.72 -17.07
CA LYS A 298 27.88 -25.05 -17.66
C LYS A 298 26.83 -25.47 -18.68
N ASN A 299 25.62 -24.90 -18.59
CA ASN A 299 24.53 -25.17 -19.54
C ASN A 299 24.09 -23.86 -20.21
N GLU A 300 24.94 -23.35 -21.10
CA GLU A 300 24.73 -22.09 -21.83
C GLU A 300 23.40 -22.06 -22.58
N ALA A 301 22.99 -23.17 -23.19
CA ALA A 301 21.72 -23.27 -23.92
C ALA A 301 20.51 -23.02 -23.02
N VAL A 302 20.51 -23.58 -21.80
CA VAL A 302 19.43 -23.34 -20.81
C VAL A 302 19.47 -21.89 -20.32
N VAL A 303 20.65 -21.33 -20.03
CA VAL A 303 20.77 -19.93 -19.61
C VAL A 303 20.24 -18.98 -20.69
N ALA A 304 20.66 -19.17 -21.94
CA ALA A 304 20.23 -18.37 -23.07
C ALA A 304 18.70 -18.43 -23.24
N THR A 305 18.12 -19.63 -23.17
CA THR A 305 16.67 -19.83 -23.31
C THR A 305 15.90 -19.16 -22.17
N VAL A 306 16.37 -19.26 -20.92
CA VAL A 306 15.71 -18.66 -19.76
C VAL A 306 15.78 -17.14 -19.81
N VAL A 307 16.94 -16.58 -20.15
CA VAL A 307 17.13 -15.12 -20.26
C VAL A 307 16.29 -14.58 -21.42
N ALA A 308 16.41 -15.17 -22.62
CA ALA A 308 15.63 -14.75 -23.79
C ALA A 308 14.12 -14.87 -23.54
N GLY A 309 13.67 -15.95 -22.90
CA GLY A 309 12.27 -16.14 -22.53
C GLY A 309 11.75 -15.09 -21.54
N ARG A 310 12.56 -14.75 -20.51
CA ARG A 310 12.21 -13.70 -19.54
C ARG A 310 12.19 -12.32 -20.18
N THR A 311 13.20 -11.96 -20.96
CA THR A 311 13.28 -10.68 -21.66
C THR A 311 12.14 -10.53 -22.65
N SER A 312 11.88 -11.53 -23.49
CA SER A 312 10.78 -11.51 -24.46
C SER A 312 9.41 -11.36 -23.79
N LYS A 313 9.22 -12.00 -22.62
CA LYS A 313 7.99 -11.81 -21.83
C LYS A 313 7.84 -10.36 -21.36
N LEU A 314 8.88 -9.79 -20.75
CA LEU A 314 8.83 -8.40 -20.26
C LEU A 314 8.66 -7.39 -21.41
N GLU A 315 9.28 -7.65 -22.57
CA GLU A 315 9.12 -6.85 -23.79
C GLU A 315 7.67 -6.86 -24.32
N ARG A 316 7.04 -8.04 -24.37
CA ARG A 316 5.62 -8.16 -24.75
C ARG A 316 4.71 -7.44 -23.77
N GLU A 317 4.98 -7.58 -22.47
CA GLU A 317 4.20 -6.90 -21.43
C GLU A 317 4.35 -5.37 -21.53
N ILE A 318 5.56 -4.83 -21.70
CA ILE A 318 5.74 -3.38 -21.84
C ILE A 318 5.09 -2.83 -23.12
N GLN A 319 5.16 -3.56 -24.23
CA GLN A 319 4.48 -3.20 -25.48
C GLN A 319 2.96 -3.20 -25.30
N HIS A 320 2.40 -4.21 -24.62
CA HIS A 320 0.98 -4.26 -24.31
C HIS A 320 0.56 -3.07 -23.44
N LEU A 321 1.28 -2.77 -22.36
CA LEU A 321 0.98 -1.60 -21.52
C LEU A 321 1.12 -0.28 -22.28
N ALA A 322 2.10 -0.18 -23.18
CA ALA A 322 2.26 1.00 -24.04
C ALA A 322 1.08 1.17 -25.01
N ALA A 323 0.59 0.08 -25.60
CA ALA A 323 -0.61 0.10 -26.44
C ALA A 323 -1.85 0.52 -25.65
N VAL A 324 -2.04 0.03 -24.41
CA VAL A 324 -3.12 0.49 -23.52
C VAL A 324 -3.03 1.99 -23.27
N CYS A 325 -1.82 2.51 -23.00
CA CYS A 325 -1.63 3.95 -22.85
C CYS A 325 -1.89 4.72 -24.15
N GLY A 326 -1.58 4.16 -25.32
CA GLY A 326 -1.89 4.75 -26.62
C GLY A 326 -3.40 4.93 -26.84
N HIS A 327 -4.19 3.88 -26.55
CA HIS A 327 -5.65 3.95 -26.64
C HIS A 327 -6.26 4.93 -25.64
N CYS A 328 -5.65 5.05 -24.45
CA CYS A 328 -6.10 5.99 -23.42
C CYS A 328 -5.73 7.46 -23.73
N GLY A 329 -4.92 7.73 -24.76
CA GLY A 329 -4.40 9.07 -25.07
C GLY A 329 -3.22 9.52 -24.20
N GLY A 330 -2.59 8.58 -23.47
CA GLY A 330 -1.39 8.83 -22.67
C GLY A 330 -0.07 8.67 -23.44
N ALA A 331 -0.15 8.20 -24.68
CA ALA A 331 0.97 8.17 -25.62
C ALA A 331 0.82 9.33 -26.62
N ASP A 332 1.94 9.95 -26.94
CA ASP A 332 2.01 10.93 -28.01
C ASP A 332 2.25 10.16 -29.32
N TRP A 333 1.24 10.11 -30.19
CA TRP A 333 1.35 9.42 -31.49
C TRP A 333 2.23 10.18 -32.48
N ILE A 334 2.56 11.44 -32.19
CA ILE A 334 3.17 12.40 -33.15
C ILE A 334 4.69 12.49 -32.97
N VAL A 335 5.23 12.10 -31.81
CA VAL A 335 6.67 12.18 -31.52
C VAL A 335 7.19 10.76 -31.27
N GLU A 336 8.35 10.42 -31.83
CA GLU A 336 9.07 9.14 -31.66
C GLU A 336 9.45 8.79 -30.19
N SER A 337 8.80 9.36 -29.19
CA SER A 337 9.19 9.31 -27.78
C SER A 337 8.07 8.83 -26.84
N GLY A 338 7.49 7.66 -27.13
CA GLY A 338 6.85 6.77 -26.15
C GLY A 338 5.76 7.35 -25.22
N VAL A 339 5.40 6.57 -24.19
CA VAL A 339 4.36 6.96 -23.21
C VAL A 339 4.93 7.93 -22.16
N LYS A 340 4.52 9.20 -22.18
CA LYS A 340 4.94 10.24 -21.22
C LYS A 340 4.00 10.43 -20.02
N CYS A 341 2.80 9.83 -20.05
CA CYS A 341 1.83 9.95 -18.96
C CYS A 341 2.40 9.51 -17.59
N VAL A 342 2.20 10.33 -16.56
CA VAL A 342 2.65 10.12 -15.17
C VAL A 342 1.51 10.11 -14.15
N SER A 343 0.27 9.85 -14.57
CA SER A 343 -0.88 9.90 -13.65
C SER A 343 -0.78 8.88 -12.51
N LEU A 344 -0.66 9.36 -11.26
CA LEU A 344 -0.67 8.52 -10.05
C LEU A 344 -2.01 7.84 -9.80
N ALA A 345 -3.09 8.29 -10.44
CA ALA A 345 -4.40 7.64 -10.35
C ALA A 345 -4.49 6.38 -11.23
N CYS A 346 -3.59 6.21 -12.20
CA CYS A 346 -3.64 5.12 -13.16
C CYS A 346 -2.85 3.90 -12.67
N PRO A 347 -3.46 2.70 -12.52
CA PRO A 347 -2.73 1.49 -12.13
C PRO A 347 -1.68 1.06 -13.16
N VAL A 348 -1.94 1.31 -14.45
CA VAL A 348 -1.02 0.99 -15.57
C VAL A 348 0.31 1.75 -15.42
N PHE A 349 0.30 2.95 -14.83
CA PHE A 349 1.53 3.71 -14.58
C PHE A 349 2.50 2.95 -13.67
N TYR A 350 2.00 2.33 -12.60
CA TYR A 350 2.82 1.60 -11.64
C TYR A 350 3.40 0.31 -12.25
N GLU A 351 2.57 -0.46 -12.96
CA GLU A 351 3.04 -1.68 -13.64
C GLU A 351 4.06 -1.35 -14.73
N ARG A 352 3.84 -0.27 -15.50
CA ARG A 352 4.80 0.20 -16.51
C ARG A 352 6.15 0.54 -15.88
N ARG A 353 6.17 1.28 -14.76
CA ARG A 353 7.41 1.64 -14.04
C ARG A 353 8.13 0.43 -13.48
N LYS A 354 7.37 -0.56 -12.99
CA LYS A 354 7.92 -1.82 -12.50
C LYS A 354 8.60 -2.60 -13.62
N ILE A 355 7.93 -2.82 -14.75
CA ILE A 355 8.50 -3.55 -15.90
C ILE A 355 9.69 -2.80 -16.49
N GLN A 356 9.64 -1.47 -16.61
CA GLN A 356 10.78 -0.65 -17.03
C GLN A 356 12.00 -0.81 -16.11
N THR A 357 11.78 -1.00 -14.82
CA THR A 357 12.85 -1.24 -13.86
C THR A 357 13.40 -2.66 -13.98
N GLU A 358 12.55 -3.65 -14.25
CA GLU A 358 12.95 -5.04 -14.48
C GLU A 358 13.68 -5.25 -15.82
N LEU A 359 13.33 -4.51 -16.89
CA LEU A 359 14.01 -4.57 -18.19
C LEU A 359 15.40 -3.93 -18.22
N ARG A 360 15.71 -3.03 -17.28
CA ARG A 360 17.06 -2.45 -17.14
C ARG A 360 18.06 -3.36 -16.43
N VAL A 361 17.57 -4.44 -15.83
CA VAL A 361 18.32 -5.42 -15.03
C VAL A 361 18.61 -6.63 -15.88
#